data_AF-A0A961L7B2-F1
#
_entry.id   AF-A0A961L7B2-F1
#
_cell.length_a   1.000
_cell.length_b   1.000
_cell.length_c   1.000
_cell.angle_alpha   90.00
_cell.angle_beta   90.00
_cell.angle_gamma   90.00
#
_symmetry.space_group_name_H-M   'P 1'
#
loop_
_entity.id
_entity.type
_entity.pdbx_description
1 polymer ?
#
loop_
_entity_poly.entity_id
_entity_poly.type
_entity_poly.pdbx_seq_one_letter_code
_entity_poly.pdbx_strand_id
1 'polypeptide(L)'
;ALSLVVGLFMVLVPLIVSQITGLVQLLPEYFNTLRELANQWIPALNEWLGPDRAKQLETSLDELLANAPAITATITAWLAQSGWSIINTLGIFIVTPVVAFYLLLDWESMVRGLDNLLPRDHRVEIRGVLHEIDRSMAGVIRGQGSVILVDCIYYASALSVVGLSFGLAVGLITGLMSIIPFAGFLTGLLLSVGIAVVQFWPNW
;
A
#
# COMPACT_ATOMS: atom_id res chain seq x y z
N ALA A 1 -15.91 13.93 17.15
CA ALA A 1 -15.55 13.15 15.94
C ALA A 1 -14.15 13.53 15.45
N LEU A 2 -13.90 14.78 15.05
CA LEU A 2 -12.61 15.22 14.51
C LEU A 2 -11.43 15.01 15.49
N SER A 3 -11.60 15.35 16.77
CA SER A 3 -10.57 15.13 17.81
C SER A 3 -10.21 13.66 18.03
N LEU A 4 -11.19 12.76 17.86
CA LEU A 4 -11.02 11.31 17.99
C LEU A 4 -10.25 10.74 16.80
N VAL A 5 -10.55 11.22 15.59
CA VAL A 5 -9.80 10.87 14.37
C VAL A 5 -8.37 11.39 14.45
N VAL A 6 -8.18 12.66 14.84
CA VAL A 6 -6.83 13.25 15.00
C VAL A 6 -6.03 12.51 16.07
N GLY A 7 -6.64 12.19 17.22
CA GLY A 7 -6.01 11.41 18.28
C GLY A 7 -5.63 9.99 17.84
N LEU A 8 -6.51 9.32 17.09
CA LEU A 8 -6.21 8.00 16.51
C LEU A 8 -5.00 8.10 15.58
N PHE A 9 -4.99 9.05 14.64
CA PHE A 9 -3.85 9.26 13.73
C PHE A 9 -2.54 9.53 14.48
N MET A 10 -2.57 10.33 15.55
CA MET A 10 -1.38 10.62 16.36
C MET A 10 -0.75 9.38 17.00
N VAL A 11 -1.54 8.34 17.30
CA VAL A 11 -1.03 7.08 17.86
C VAL A 11 -0.66 6.08 16.75
N LEU A 12 -1.49 6.00 15.71
CA LEU A 12 -1.38 4.99 14.66
C LEU A 12 -0.17 5.27 13.75
N VAL A 13 0.09 6.54 13.41
CA VAL A 13 1.22 6.94 12.56
C VAL A 13 2.58 6.54 13.16
N PRO A 14 2.95 6.93 14.40
CA PRO A 14 4.25 6.55 14.96
C PRO A 14 4.37 5.03 15.15
N LEU A 15 3.26 4.34 15.45
CA LEU A 15 3.25 2.88 15.54
C LEU A 15 3.58 2.23 14.19
N ILE A 16 2.92 2.65 13.10
CA ILE A 16 3.23 2.16 11.76
C ILE A 16 4.68 2.47 11.39
N VAL A 17 5.14 3.70 11.62
CA VAL A 17 6.52 4.11 11.31
C VAL A 17 7.51 3.20 12.04
N SER A 18 7.31 2.95 13.33
CA SER A 18 8.17 2.04 14.10
C SER A 18 8.21 0.62 13.54
N GLN A 19 7.06 0.10 13.07
CA GLN A 19 6.97 -1.21 12.47
C GLN A 19 7.65 -1.28 11.11
N ILE A 20 7.47 -0.26 10.26
CA ILE A 20 8.15 -0.19 8.97
C ILE A 20 9.66 -0.06 9.16
N THR A 21 10.12 0.78 10.09
CA THR A 21 11.55 0.89 10.39
C THR A 21 12.14 -0.41 10.92
N GLY A 22 11.41 -1.14 11.77
CA GLY A 22 11.83 -2.44 12.28
C GLY A 22 11.92 -3.49 11.16
N LEU A 23 10.93 -3.53 10.27
CA LEU A 23 10.94 -4.41 9.10
C LEU A 23 12.17 -4.14 8.22
N VAL A 24 12.48 -2.87 7.95
CA VAL A 24 13.63 -2.50 7.11
C VAL A 24 14.97 -2.84 7.76
N GLN A 25 15.07 -2.73 9.08
CA GLN A 25 16.28 -3.14 9.82
C GLN A 25 16.51 -4.66 9.79
N LEU A 26 15.42 -5.45 9.71
CA LEU A 26 15.48 -6.91 9.64
C LEU A 26 15.58 -7.45 8.22
N LEU A 27 15.43 -6.61 7.18
CA LEU A 27 15.57 -7.03 5.78
C LEU A 27 16.86 -7.81 5.49
N PRO A 28 18.06 -7.37 5.95
CA PRO A 28 19.30 -8.10 5.69
C PRO A 28 19.28 -9.53 6.26
N GLU A 29 18.70 -9.70 7.45
CA GLU A 29 18.51 -11.02 8.06
C GLU A 29 17.54 -11.87 7.24
N TYR A 30 16.43 -11.27 6.78
CA TYR A 30 15.47 -11.96 5.92
C TYR A 30 16.09 -12.47 4.62
N PHE A 31 16.96 -11.69 3.99
CA PHE A 31 17.71 -12.15 2.81
C PHE A 31 18.65 -13.33 3.12
N ASN A 32 19.33 -13.32 4.27
CA ASN A 32 20.19 -14.43 4.66
C ASN A 32 19.39 -15.73 4.90
N THR A 33 18.27 -15.66 5.60
CA THR A 33 17.41 -16.82 5.83
C THR A 33 16.81 -17.35 4.53
N LEU A 34 16.41 -16.46 3.61
CA LEU A 34 15.95 -16.86 2.27
C LEU A 34 17.05 -17.61 1.50
N ARG A 35 18.31 -17.21 1.63
CA ARG A 35 19.45 -17.92 1.03
C ARG A 35 19.63 -19.32 1.60
N GLU A 36 19.51 -19.46 2.92
CA GLU A 36 19.62 -20.77 3.60
C GLU A 36 18.50 -21.71 3.16
N LEU A 37 17.26 -21.23 3.13
CA LEU A 37 16.12 -21.97 2.58
C LEU A 37 16.36 -22.35 1.12
N ALA A 38 16.76 -21.41 0.28
CA ALA A 38 17.06 -21.69 -1.12
C ALA A 38 18.07 -22.84 -1.26
N ASN A 39 19.21 -22.76 -0.56
CA ASN A 39 20.25 -23.79 -0.59
C ASN A 39 19.76 -25.17 -0.13
N GLN A 40 18.81 -25.21 0.81
CA GLN A 40 18.21 -26.45 1.29
C GLN A 40 17.24 -27.07 0.27
N TRP A 41 16.44 -26.25 -0.43
CA TRP A 41 15.38 -26.72 -1.33
C TRP A 41 15.84 -26.87 -2.79
N ILE A 42 16.90 -26.18 -3.22
CA ILE A 42 17.48 -26.26 -4.58
C ILE A 42 17.76 -27.72 -5.01
N PRO A 43 18.34 -28.60 -4.18
CA PRO A 43 18.57 -30.00 -4.56
C PRO A 43 17.28 -30.76 -4.90
N ALA A 44 16.22 -30.58 -4.10
CA ALA A 44 14.92 -31.21 -4.33
C ALA A 44 14.20 -30.60 -5.56
N LEU A 45 14.35 -29.29 -5.77
CA LEU A 45 13.83 -28.60 -6.95
C LEU A 45 14.54 -29.04 -8.24
N ASN A 46 15.84 -29.33 -8.17
CA ASN A 46 16.61 -29.85 -9.29
C ASN A 46 16.10 -31.21 -9.77
N GLU A 47 15.73 -32.08 -8.84
CA GLU A 47 15.12 -33.39 -9.15
C GLU A 47 13.74 -33.27 -9.80
N TRP A 48 12.95 -32.26 -9.44
CA TRP A 48 11.58 -32.07 -9.96
C TRP A 48 11.49 -31.21 -11.24
N LEU A 49 12.26 -30.11 -11.31
CA LEU A 49 12.21 -29.13 -12.41
C LEU A 49 13.26 -29.38 -13.51
N GLY A 50 14.28 -30.19 -13.22
CA GLY A 50 15.45 -30.39 -14.06
C GLY A 50 16.54 -29.33 -13.84
N PRO A 51 17.79 -29.65 -14.24
CA PRO A 51 18.99 -28.88 -13.89
C PRO A 51 19.04 -27.47 -14.45
N ASP A 52 18.50 -27.26 -15.66
CA ASP A 52 18.53 -25.94 -16.30
C ASP A 52 17.64 -24.93 -15.57
N ARG A 53 16.46 -25.35 -15.11
CA ARG A 53 15.53 -24.48 -14.38
C ARG A 53 15.97 -24.22 -12.94
N ALA A 54 16.50 -25.24 -12.27
CA ALA A 54 17.06 -25.06 -10.93
C ALA A 54 18.23 -24.08 -10.94
N LYS A 55 19.11 -24.18 -11.94
CA LYS A 55 20.23 -23.25 -12.10
C LYS A 55 19.79 -21.82 -12.41
N GLN A 56 18.74 -21.64 -13.23
CA GLN A 56 18.15 -20.30 -13.44
C GLN A 56 17.62 -19.70 -12.14
N LEU A 57 16.91 -20.49 -11.33
CA LEU A 57 16.39 -20.05 -10.04
C LEU A 57 17.53 -19.67 -9.08
N GLU A 58 18.55 -20.51 -8.96
CA GLU A 58 19.74 -20.24 -8.15
C GLU A 58 20.42 -18.93 -8.57
N THR A 59 20.60 -18.72 -9.87
CA THR A 59 21.20 -17.48 -10.42
C THR A 59 20.35 -16.25 -10.09
N SER A 60 19.02 -16.32 -10.26
CA SER A 60 18.12 -15.21 -9.92
C SER A 60 18.09 -14.91 -8.43
N LEU A 61 18.21 -15.93 -7.58
CA LEU A 61 18.32 -15.75 -6.13
C LEU A 61 19.65 -15.10 -5.75
N ASP A 62 20.76 -15.55 -6.32
CA ASP A 62 22.07 -14.94 -6.10
C ASP A 62 22.12 -13.48 -6.57
N GLU A 63 21.52 -13.15 -7.71
CA GLU A 63 21.38 -11.77 -8.18
C GLU A 63 20.56 -10.91 -7.21
N LEU A 64 19.42 -11.42 -6.73
CA LEU A 64 18.58 -10.72 -5.76
C LEU A 64 19.31 -10.49 -4.43
N LEU A 65 20.05 -11.50 -3.95
CA LEU A 65 20.86 -11.42 -2.73
C LEU A 65 22.05 -10.47 -2.88
N ALA A 66 22.69 -10.45 -4.05
CA ALA A 66 23.76 -9.49 -4.35
C ALA A 66 23.25 -8.05 -4.35
N ASN A 67 21.99 -7.83 -4.75
CA ASN A 67 21.33 -6.53 -4.74
C ASN A 67 20.67 -6.17 -3.39
N ALA A 68 20.60 -7.10 -2.43
CA ALA A 68 19.94 -6.88 -1.14
C ALA A 68 20.46 -5.65 -0.36
N PRO A 69 21.79 -5.37 -0.30
CA PRO A 69 22.29 -4.16 0.36
C PRO A 69 21.83 -2.88 -0.34
N ALA A 70 21.79 -2.89 -1.68
CA ALA A 70 21.31 -1.74 -2.46
C ALA A 70 19.82 -1.50 -2.26
N ILE A 71 19.00 -2.55 -2.29
CA ILE A 71 17.55 -2.48 -2.00
C ILE A 71 17.32 -1.91 -0.59
N THR A 72 18.03 -2.45 0.40
CA THR A 72 17.91 -2.01 1.79
C THR A 72 18.32 -0.54 1.94
N ALA A 73 19.41 -0.13 1.29
CA ALA A 73 19.86 1.27 1.30
C ALA A 73 18.85 2.21 0.62
N THR A 74 18.26 1.81 -0.52
CA THR A 74 17.24 2.59 -1.21
C THR A 74 15.98 2.77 -0.35
N ILE A 75 15.48 1.70 0.28
CA ILE A 75 14.29 1.78 1.15
C ILE A 75 14.60 2.63 2.39
N THR A 76 15.78 2.46 3.00
CA THR A 76 16.20 3.25 4.17
C THR A 76 16.34 4.72 3.83
N ALA A 77 16.95 5.05 2.69
CA ALA A 77 17.07 6.43 2.21
C ALA A 77 15.70 7.03 1.90
N TRP A 78 14.80 6.27 1.28
CA TRP A 78 13.42 6.69 1.05
C TRP A 78 12.70 6.99 2.36
N LEU A 79 12.77 6.11 3.36
CA LEU A 79 12.18 6.34 4.68
C LEU A 79 12.73 7.59 5.37
N ALA A 80 14.05 7.74 5.37
CA ALA A 80 14.71 8.92 5.95
C ALA A 80 14.25 10.20 5.25
N GLN A 81 14.18 10.18 3.92
CA GLN A 81 13.75 11.33 3.13
C GLN A 81 12.24 11.60 3.26
N SER A 82 11.41 10.57 3.40
CA SER A 82 9.97 10.72 3.70
C SER A 82 9.77 11.41 5.04
N GLY A 83 10.55 11.07 6.08
CA GLY A 83 10.50 11.72 7.39
C GLY A 83 10.74 13.23 7.31
N TRP A 84 11.72 13.67 6.52
CA TRP A 84 11.99 15.09 6.25
C TRP A 84 10.95 15.72 5.32
N SER A 85 10.40 14.96 4.36
CA SER A 85 9.43 15.44 3.37
C SER A 85 8.02 15.65 3.95
N ILE A 86 7.66 15.01 5.07
CA ILE A 86 6.39 15.27 5.77
C ILE A 86 6.25 16.75 6.14
N ILE A 87 7.36 17.44 6.47
CA ILE A 87 7.37 18.87 6.79
C ILE A 87 7.11 19.75 5.55
N ASN A 88 7.57 19.35 4.35
CA ASN A 88 7.29 20.06 3.10
C ASN A 88 5.92 19.68 2.49
N THR A 89 5.50 18.43 2.66
CA THR A 89 4.20 17.89 2.19
C THR A 89 3.04 18.35 3.08
N LEU A 90 3.33 18.86 4.28
CA LEU A 90 2.38 19.55 5.16
C LEU A 90 1.65 20.69 4.43
N GLY A 91 2.34 21.36 3.49
CA GLY A 91 1.73 22.32 2.59
C GLY A 91 0.58 21.71 1.78
N ILE A 92 0.78 20.55 1.16
CA ILE A 92 -0.26 19.84 0.40
C ILE A 92 -1.37 19.36 1.34
N PHE A 93 -1.04 18.82 2.51
CA PHE A 93 -2.04 18.35 3.46
C PHE A 93 -2.93 19.45 4.03
N ILE A 94 -2.46 20.71 4.05
CA ILE A 94 -3.24 21.88 4.43
C ILE A 94 -3.94 22.49 3.21
N VAL A 95 -3.23 22.63 2.09
CA VAL A 95 -3.76 23.25 0.87
C VAL A 95 -4.87 22.40 0.26
N THR A 96 -4.73 21.08 0.19
CA THR A 96 -5.76 20.20 -0.39
C THR A 96 -7.12 20.34 0.29
N PRO A 97 -7.28 20.22 1.62
CA PRO A 97 -8.59 20.42 2.26
C PRO A 97 -9.08 21.87 2.16
N VAL A 98 -8.18 22.87 2.14
CA VAL A 98 -8.57 24.27 1.89
C VAL A 98 -9.13 24.43 0.48
N VAL A 99 -8.41 23.95 -0.54
CA VAL A 99 -8.86 23.97 -1.94
C VAL A 99 -10.14 23.17 -2.10
N ALA A 100 -10.24 21.99 -1.51
CA ALA A 100 -11.46 21.20 -1.52
C ALA A 100 -12.63 21.95 -0.87
N PHE A 101 -12.41 22.63 0.26
CA PHE A 101 -13.42 23.46 0.90
C PHE A 101 -13.87 24.62 -0.01
N TYR A 102 -12.94 25.33 -0.64
CA TYR A 102 -13.27 26.40 -1.60
C TYR A 102 -14.00 25.86 -2.83
N LEU A 103 -13.56 24.73 -3.39
CA LEU A 103 -14.25 24.07 -4.51
C LEU A 103 -15.66 23.63 -4.14
N LEU A 104 -15.88 23.19 -2.91
CA LEU A 104 -17.21 22.83 -2.40
C LEU A 104 -18.08 24.08 -2.14
N LEU A 105 -17.49 25.16 -1.62
CA LEU A 105 -18.18 26.42 -1.35
C LEU A 105 -18.62 27.10 -2.66
N ASP A 106 -17.72 27.16 -3.65
CA ASP A 106 -17.95 27.82 -4.94
C ASP A 106 -18.56 26.88 -6.00
N TRP A 107 -18.86 25.64 -5.61
CA TRP A 107 -19.38 24.59 -6.50
C TRP A 107 -20.57 25.05 -7.33
N GLU A 108 -21.58 25.65 -6.70
CA GLU A 108 -22.78 26.13 -7.40
C GLU A 108 -22.48 27.23 -8.42
N SER A 109 -21.48 28.07 -8.14
CA SER A 109 -21.05 29.13 -9.08
C SER A 109 -20.34 28.53 -10.29
N MET A 110 -19.41 27.59 -10.06
CA MET A 110 -18.71 26.86 -11.12
C MET A 110 -19.68 26.09 -12.02
N VAL A 111 -20.62 25.35 -11.43
CA VAL A 111 -21.62 24.57 -12.19
C VAL A 111 -22.46 25.50 -13.05
N ARG A 112 -22.95 26.63 -12.51
CA ARG A 112 -23.72 27.63 -13.30
C ARG A 112 -22.92 28.22 -14.46
N GLY A 113 -21.61 28.46 -14.28
CA GLY A 113 -20.72 28.91 -15.34
C GLY A 113 -20.61 27.90 -16.47
N LEU A 114 -20.40 26.62 -16.14
CA LEU A 114 -20.41 25.50 -17.10
C LEU A 114 -21.79 25.37 -17.79
N ASP A 115 -22.87 25.54 -17.04
CA ASP A 115 -24.25 25.43 -17.52
C ASP A 115 -24.61 26.48 -18.58
N ASN A 116 -23.88 27.60 -18.64
CA ASN A 116 -24.04 28.66 -19.64
C ASN A 116 -23.25 28.37 -20.93
N LEU A 117 -22.28 27.45 -20.89
CA LEU A 117 -21.51 27.00 -22.06
C LEU A 117 -22.21 25.86 -22.81
N LEU A 118 -23.26 25.27 -22.22
CA LEU A 118 -24.00 24.16 -22.82
C LEU A 118 -24.86 24.62 -24.02
N PRO A 119 -24.87 23.87 -25.13
CA PRO A 119 -25.81 24.09 -26.23
C PRO A 119 -27.25 24.03 -25.74
N ARG A 120 -28.05 25.05 -26.09
CA ARG A 120 -29.43 25.20 -25.58
C ARG A 120 -30.32 24.00 -25.87
N ASP A 121 -30.21 23.45 -27.08
CA ASP A 121 -31.11 22.38 -27.55
C ASP A 121 -30.90 21.05 -26.82
N HIS A 122 -29.69 20.80 -26.29
CA HIS A 122 -29.31 19.54 -25.64
C HIS A 122 -29.09 19.68 -24.13
N ARG A 123 -29.37 20.86 -23.56
CA ARG A 123 -29.06 21.20 -22.16
C ARG A 123 -29.67 20.21 -21.16
N VAL A 124 -30.91 19.75 -21.41
CA VAL A 124 -31.62 18.80 -20.54
C VAL A 124 -30.95 17.42 -20.58
N GLU A 125 -30.59 16.96 -21.78
CA GLU A 125 -29.96 15.66 -21.99
C GLU A 125 -28.55 15.62 -21.36
N ILE A 126 -27.73 16.64 -21.62
CA ILE A 126 -26.37 16.75 -21.05
C ILE A 126 -26.43 16.78 -19.52
N ARG A 127 -27.36 17.53 -18.92
CA ARG A 127 -27.52 17.56 -17.46
C ARG A 127 -27.96 16.21 -16.89
N GLY A 128 -28.80 15.47 -17.61
CA GLY A 128 -29.16 14.10 -17.25
C GLY A 128 -27.93 13.19 -17.19
N VAL A 129 -27.10 13.20 -18.23
CA VAL A 129 -25.86 12.41 -18.29
C VAL A 129 -24.88 12.81 -17.18
N LEU A 130 -24.66 14.11 -16.95
CA LEU A 130 -23.77 14.59 -15.88
C LEU A 130 -24.23 14.13 -14.50
N HIS A 131 -25.55 14.11 -14.25
CA HIS A 131 -26.09 13.63 -12.98
C HIS A 131 -25.91 12.11 -12.80
N GLU A 132 -26.04 11.34 -13.88
CA GLU A 132 -25.79 9.89 -13.85
C GLU A 132 -24.30 9.57 -13.62
N ILE A 133 -23.40 10.35 -14.23
CA ILE A 133 -21.96 10.28 -13.99
C ILE A 133 -21.65 10.60 -12.52
N ASP A 134 -22.17 11.71 -11.98
CA ASP A 134 -21.97 12.11 -10.58
C ASP A 134 -22.42 11.00 -9.62
N ARG A 135 -23.63 10.47 -9.82
CA ARG A 135 -24.17 9.38 -8.99
C ARG A 135 -23.30 8.12 -9.06
N SER A 136 -22.82 7.77 -10.25
CA SER A 136 -21.96 6.60 -10.47
C SER A 136 -20.59 6.79 -9.83
N MET A 137 -19.94 7.93 -10.05
CA MET A 137 -18.64 8.27 -9.45
C MET A 137 -18.72 8.34 -7.93
N ALA A 138 -19.76 8.98 -7.38
CA ALA A 138 -19.99 9.01 -5.94
C ALA A 138 -20.22 7.61 -5.36
N GLY A 139 -20.84 6.71 -6.11
CA GLY A 139 -20.98 5.29 -5.76
C GLY A 139 -19.63 4.57 -5.70
N VAL A 140 -18.80 4.74 -6.73
CA VAL A 140 -17.44 4.13 -6.79
C VAL A 140 -16.54 4.64 -5.68
N ILE A 141 -16.50 5.95 -5.42
CA ILE A 141 -15.64 6.53 -4.38
C ILE A 141 -16.05 6.00 -2.99
N ARG A 142 -17.35 5.97 -2.70
CA ARG A 142 -17.86 5.43 -1.42
C ARG A 142 -17.63 3.93 -1.29
N GLY A 143 -17.84 3.18 -2.37
CA GLY A 143 -17.58 1.74 -2.43
C GLY A 143 -16.10 1.44 -2.17
N GLN A 144 -15.20 2.06 -2.94
CA GLN A 144 -13.76 1.84 -2.84
C GLN A 144 -13.22 2.26 -1.48
N GLY A 145 -13.66 3.40 -0.94
CA GLY A 145 -13.28 3.82 0.42
C GLY A 145 -13.70 2.79 1.48
N SER A 146 -14.90 2.21 1.34
CA SER A 146 -15.37 1.16 2.25
C SER A 146 -14.57 -0.13 2.12
N VAL A 147 -14.25 -0.55 0.89
CA VAL A 147 -13.42 -1.73 0.62
C VAL A 147 -12.04 -1.58 1.25
N ILE A 148 -11.36 -0.44 1.01
CA ILE A 148 -10.03 -0.17 1.58
C ILE A 148 -10.08 -0.20 3.12
N LEU A 149 -11.11 0.38 3.73
CA LEU A 149 -11.25 0.37 5.19
C LEU A 149 -11.45 -1.05 5.73
N VAL A 150 -12.30 -1.84 5.09
CA VAL A 150 -12.53 -3.24 5.46
C VAL A 150 -11.26 -4.07 5.30
N ASP A 151 -10.56 -3.94 4.16
CA ASP A 151 -9.31 -4.65 3.89
C ASP A 151 -8.21 -4.28 4.89
N CYS A 152 -8.05 -2.99 5.19
CA CYS A 152 -7.11 -2.50 6.20
C CYS A 152 -7.35 -3.17 7.55
N ILE A 153 -8.61 -3.18 8.02
CA ILE A 153 -8.98 -3.77 9.31
C ILE A 153 -8.78 -5.30 9.26
N TYR A 154 -9.24 -5.93 8.19
CA TYR A 154 -9.18 -7.38 8.02
C TYR A 154 -7.73 -7.88 8.01
N TYR A 155 -6.88 -7.37 7.12
CA TYR A 155 -5.49 -7.83 7.03
C TYR A 155 -4.66 -7.44 8.26
N ALA A 156 -4.83 -6.22 8.78
CA ALA A 156 -4.09 -5.81 9.98
C ALA A 156 -4.45 -6.68 11.19
N SER A 157 -5.74 -6.96 11.41
CA SER A 157 -6.17 -7.81 12.52
C SER A 157 -5.78 -9.26 12.30
N ALA A 158 -6.03 -9.83 11.12
CA ALA A 158 -5.71 -11.22 10.82
C ALA A 158 -4.21 -11.52 10.99
N LEU A 159 -3.33 -10.71 10.38
CA LEU A 159 -1.88 -10.91 10.49
C LEU A 159 -1.37 -10.68 11.92
N SER A 160 -1.92 -9.69 12.64
CA SER A 160 -1.54 -9.46 14.03
C SER A 160 -1.99 -10.60 14.95
N VAL A 161 -3.19 -11.16 14.74
CA VAL A 161 -3.72 -12.28 15.54
C VAL A 161 -2.94 -13.57 15.30
N VAL A 162 -2.49 -13.81 14.06
CA VAL A 162 -1.58 -14.92 13.73
C VAL A 162 -0.21 -14.76 14.43
N GLY A 163 0.09 -13.57 14.97
CA GLY A 163 1.34 -13.28 15.65
C GLY A 163 2.46 -12.90 14.68
N LEU A 164 2.13 -12.52 13.44
CA LEU A 164 3.11 -12.05 12.47
C LEU A 164 3.73 -10.73 12.97
N SER A 165 5.06 -10.69 13.02
CA SER A 165 5.82 -9.49 13.29
C SER A 165 5.45 -8.43 12.25
N PHE A 166 5.18 -7.21 12.72
CA PHE A 166 4.75 -6.09 11.85
C PHE A 166 3.40 -6.31 11.14
N GLY A 167 2.56 -7.24 11.61
CA GLY A 167 1.28 -7.58 10.99
C GLY A 167 0.33 -6.39 10.78
N LEU A 168 0.32 -5.41 11.70
CA LEU A 168 -0.45 -4.17 11.54
C LEU A 168 0.06 -3.36 10.35
N ALA A 169 1.36 -3.09 10.26
CA ALA A 169 1.93 -2.31 9.16
C ALA A 169 1.74 -3.02 7.81
N VAL A 170 2.02 -4.32 7.75
CA VAL A 170 1.82 -5.13 6.54
C VAL A 170 0.36 -5.08 6.12
N GLY A 171 -0.58 -5.35 7.03
CA GLY A 171 -2.00 -5.36 6.72
C GLY A 171 -2.55 -4.01 6.26
N LEU A 172 -2.07 -2.91 6.84
CA LEU A 172 -2.45 -1.56 6.38
C LEU A 172 -1.87 -1.23 5.00
N ILE A 173 -0.62 -1.60 4.73
CA ILE A 173 -0.02 -1.41 3.39
C ILE A 173 -0.80 -2.22 2.35
N THR A 174 -1.09 -3.49 2.64
CA THR A 174 -1.90 -4.38 1.79
C THR A 174 -3.29 -3.81 1.51
N GLY A 175 -3.99 -3.38 2.57
CA GLY A 175 -5.34 -2.81 2.44
C GLY A 175 -5.36 -1.49 1.68
N LEU A 176 -4.37 -0.61 1.88
CA LEU A 176 -4.26 0.63 1.11
C LEU A 176 -3.92 0.37 -0.36
N MET A 177 -3.06 -0.60 -0.64
CA MET A 177 -2.71 -0.98 -2.01
C MET A 177 -3.82 -1.73 -2.76
N SER A 178 -4.91 -2.13 -2.09
CA SER A 178 -6.06 -2.74 -2.76
C SER A 178 -6.82 -1.78 -3.68
N ILE A 179 -6.52 -0.48 -3.63
CA ILE A 179 -6.98 0.50 -4.61
C ILE A 179 -6.46 0.23 -6.02
N ILE A 180 -5.26 -0.36 -6.14
CA ILE A 180 -4.68 -0.75 -7.41
C ILE A 180 -4.95 -2.26 -7.59
N PRO A 181 -5.64 -2.67 -8.68
CA PRO A 181 -5.93 -4.08 -8.94
C PRO A 181 -4.66 -4.93 -8.83
N PHE A 182 -4.76 -6.05 -8.10
CA PHE A 182 -3.69 -7.01 -7.80
C PHE A 182 -2.49 -6.47 -6.99
N ALA A 183 -2.27 -5.16 -6.88
CA ALA A 183 -1.13 -4.62 -6.14
C ALA A 183 -1.23 -4.92 -4.64
N GLY A 184 -2.42 -4.72 -4.04
CA GLY A 184 -2.68 -5.09 -2.65
C GLY A 184 -2.38 -6.55 -2.38
N PHE A 185 -2.93 -7.45 -3.20
CA PHE A 185 -2.69 -8.89 -3.09
C PHE A 185 -1.19 -9.24 -3.20
N LEU A 186 -0.51 -8.77 -4.25
CA LEU A 186 0.89 -9.10 -4.49
C LEU A 186 1.79 -8.57 -3.37
N THR A 187 1.61 -7.32 -2.96
CA THR A 187 2.41 -6.70 -1.88
C THR A 187 2.14 -7.40 -0.54
N GLY A 188 0.88 -7.67 -0.21
CA GLY A 188 0.52 -8.38 1.00
C GLY A 188 1.05 -9.80 1.04
N LEU A 189 0.94 -10.55 -0.04
CA LEU A 189 1.47 -11.90 -0.14
C LEU A 189 2.99 -11.91 0.02
N LEU A 190 3.70 -11.07 -0.72
CA LEU A 190 5.16 -10.99 -0.66
C LEU A 190 5.66 -10.63 0.74
N LEU A 191 5.08 -9.59 1.36
CA LEU A 191 5.48 -9.15 2.68
C LEU A 191 5.10 -10.16 3.77
N SER A 192 3.86 -10.64 3.77
CA SER A 192 3.39 -11.56 4.81
C SER A 192 4.08 -12.92 4.74
N VAL A 193 4.21 -13.50 3.55
CA VAL A 193 4.91 -14.79 3.37
C VAL A 193 6.40 -14.62 3.64
N GLY A 194 7.03 -13.56 3.14
CA GLY A 194 8.45 -13.29 3.37
C GLY A 194 8.77 -13.19 4.86
N ILE A 195 7.98 -12.43 5.63
CA ILE A 195 8.16 -12.32 7.07
C ILE A 195 7.83 -13.63 7.77
N ALA A 196 6.72 -14.30 7.42
CA ALA A 196 6.30 -15.52 8.08
C ALA A 196 7.33 -16.65 7.92
N VAL A 197 7.90 -16.80 6.72
CA VAL A 197 8.95 -17.78 6.44
C VAL A 197 10.14 -17.54 7.36
N VAL A 198 10.61 -16.30 7.50
CA VAL A 198 11.79 -16.03 8.35
C VAL A 198 11.46 -16.11 9.84
N GLN A 199 10.27 -15.66 10.23
CA GLN A 199 9.87 -15.60 11.63
C GLN A 199 9.62 -16.98 12.25
N PHE A 200 8.95 -17.87 11.51
CA PHE A 200 8.54 -19.18 12.04
C PHE A 200 9.52 -20.31 11.69
N TRP A 201 10.42 -20.11 10.73
CA TRP A 201 11.44 -21.10 10.38
C TRP A 201 12.66 -21.05 11.33
N PRO A 202 13.27 -22.18 11.72
CA PRO A 202 12.91 -23.58 11.42
C PRO A 202 11.99 -24.22 12.46
N ASN A 203 11.52 -23.46 13.45
CA ASN A 203 10.82 -23.95 14.63
C ASN A 203 9.29 -24.06 14.44
N TRP A 204 8.86 -24.46 13.25
CA TRP A 204 7.45 -24.67 12.94
C TRP A 204 6.82 -25.76 13.82
#